data_AF-A0A7X2D037-F1
#
_entry.id   AF-A0A7X2D037-F1
#
_cell.length_a   1.000
_cell.length_b   1.000
_cell.length_c   1.000
_cell.angle_alpha   90.00
_cell.angle_beta   90.00
_cell.angle_gamma   90.00
#
_symmetry.space_group_name_H-M   'P 1'
#
loop_
_entity.id
_entity.type
_entity.pdbx_description
1 polymer ?
#
loop_
_entity_poly.entity_id
_entity_poly.type
_entity_poly.pdbx_seq_one_letter_code
_entity_poly.pdbx_strand_id
1 'polypeptide(L)' 'MAAKTIGESMSRNFMNENNEIIASSSVSVGLNTSGSLTITFQDAQKLKDSQTIADDLKTFIDDVLTLSAKYVE' A
#
# COMPACT_ATOMS: atom_id res chain seq x y z
N MET A 1 -10.02 -16.84 -25.47
CA MET A 1 -10.53 -16.03 -24.35
C MET A 1 -9.37 -15.21 -23.80
N ALA A 2 -9.33 -13.91 -24.05
CA ALA A 2 -8.35 -13.04 -23.41
C ALA A 2 -8.78 -12.88 -21.95
N ALA A 3 -8.12 -13.57 -21.03
CA ALA A 3 -8.28 -13.32 -19.61
C ALA A 3 -8.00 -11.83 -19.40
N LYS A 4 -9.04 -11.07 -19.08
CA LYS A 4 -8.90 -9.66 -18.74
C LYS A 4 -8.13 -9.66 -17.42
N THR A 5 -6.82 -9.46 -17.50
CA THR A 5 -5.94 -9.22 -16.35
C THR A 5 -6.37 -7.91 -15.70
N ILE A 6 -7.50 -7.92 -14.99
CA ILE A 6 -7.95 -6.78 -14.20
C ILE A 6 -7.10 -6.83 -12.93
N GLY A 7 -5.88 -6.30 -13.03
CA GLY A 7 -5.11 -5.97 -11.85
C GLY A 7 -5.47 -4.57 -11.38
N GLU A 8 -5.74 -4.41 -10.09
CA GLU A 8 -5.92 -3.11 -9.46
C GLU A 8 -4.61 -2.65 -8.83
N SER A 9 -4.27 -1.39 -9.04
CA SER A 9 -3.14 -0.75 -8.37
C SER A 9 -3.66 0.28 -7.40
N MET A 10 -3.17 0.24 -6.16
CA MET A 10 -3.49 1.22 -5.13
C MET A 10 -2.20 1.90 -4.68
N SER A 11 -2.26 3.22 -4.50
CA SER A 11 -1.13 3.98 -3.96
C SER A 11 -1.62 4.86 -2.80
N ARG A 12 -0.84 4.94 -1.73
CA ARG A 12 -1.16 5.77 -0.57
C ARG A 12 0.06 6.58 -0.17
N ASN A 13 -0.17 7.86 0.12
CA ASN A 13 0.83 8.72 0.72
C ASN A 13 0.60 8.76 2.23
N PHE A 14 1.67 8.57 2.98
CA PHE A 14 1.70 8.72 4.43
C PHE A 14 2.26 10.10 4.75
N MET A 15 1.51 10.88 5.52
CA MET A 15 1.85 12.24 5.88
C MET A 15 2.17 12.35 7.37
N ASN A 16 3.05 13.28 7.73
CA ASN A 16 3.26 13.65 9.13
C ASN A 16 2.26 14.75 9.58
N GLU A 17 2.36 15.16 10.84
CA GLU A 17 1.56 16.22 11.44
C GLU A 17 1.72 17.60 10.75
N ASN A 18 2.81 17.79 10.01
CA ASN A 18 3.07 18.99 9.22
C ASN A 18 2.52 18.89 7.79
N ASN A 19 1.71 17.88 7.48
CA ASN A 19 1.18 17.61 6.14
C ASN A 19 2.26 17.30 5.08
N GLU A 20 3.46 16.92 5.49
CA GLU A 20 4.53 16.51 4.59
C GLU A 20 4.47 15.01 4.31
N ILE A 21 4.69 14.60 3.06
CA ILE A 21 4.73 13.18 2.71
C ILE A 21 6.03 12.56 3.21
N ILE A 22 5.94 11.62 4.14
CA ILE A 22 7.08 10.91 4.75
C ILE A 22 7.32 9.53 4.14
N ALA A 23 6.26 8.90 3.61
CA ALA A 23 6.37 7.67 2.85
C ALA A 23 5.28 7.59 1.79
N SER A 24 5.51 6.80 0.75
CA SER A 24 4.53 6.46 -0.26
C SER A 24 4.53 4.96 -0.48
N SER A 25 3.35 4.36 -0.51
CA SER A 25 3.17 2.97 -0.90
C SER A 25 2.54 2.87 -2.28
N SER A 26 2.94 1.84 -3.00
CA SER A 26 2.27 1.39 -4.21
C SER A 26 2.12 -0.12 -4.16
N VAL A 27 0.92 -0.60 -4.40
CA VAL A 27 0.61 -2.02 -4.51
C VAL A 27 0.00 -2.27 -5.87
N SER A 28 0.36 -3.40 -6.45
CA SER A 28 -0.32 -3.97 -7.61
C SER A 28 -0.83 -5.36 -7.23
N VAL A 29 -2.14 -5.56 -7.34
CA VAL A 29 -2.84 -6.82 -7.06
C VAL A 29 -3.41 -7.32 -8.38
N GLY A 30 -3.20 -8.60 -8.71
CA GLY A 30 -3.71 -9.20 -9.95
C GLY A 30 -4.29 -10.60 -9.73
N LEU A 31 -5.32 -10.94 -10.50
CA LEU A 31 -5.93 -12.27 -10.55
C LEU A 31 -4.88 -13.31 -10.95
N ASN A 32 -4.70 -14.35 -10.12
CA ASN A 32 -3.73 -15.44 -10.33
C ASN A 32 -2.24 -15.00 -10.39
N THR A 33 -1.89 -13.83 -9.85
CA THR A 33 -0.51 -13.33 -9.81
C THR A 33 -0.10 -12.94 -8.40
N SER A 34 1.17 -13.11 -8.04
CA SER A 34 1.73 -12.58 -6.79
C SER A 34 1.63 -11.05 -6.78
N GLY A 35 0.93 -10.48 -5.80
CA GLY A 35 0.89 -9.04 -5.61
C GLY A 35 2.23 -8.50 -5.10
N SER A 36 2.64 -7.33 -5.57
CA SER A 36 3.84 -6.64 -5.08
C SER A 36 3.46 -5.38 -4.32
N LEU A 37 3.92 -5.27 -3.07
CA LEU A 37 3.83 -4.05 -2.27
C LEU A 37 5.20 -3.38 -2.20
N THR A 38 5.30 -2.15 -2.68
CA THR A 38 6.48 -1.31 -2.57
C THR A 38 6.18 -0.14 -1.64
N ILE A 39 7.08 0.13 -0.70
CA ILE A 39 6.97 1.25 0.24
C ILE A 39 8.27 2.05 0.16
N THR A 40 8.15 3.31 -0.26
CA THR A 40 9.26 4.24 -0.39
C THR A 40 9.20 5.23 0.75
N PHE A 41 10.18 5.14 1.64
CA PHE A 41 10.37 6.11 2.72
C PHE A 41 11.18 7.30 2.17
N GLN A 42 10.56 8.49 2.15
CA GLN A 42 11.22 9.69 1.63
C GLN A 42 12.21 10.26 2.65
N ASP A 43 11.87 10.19 3.93
CA ASP A 43 12.72 10.71 5.00
C ASP A 43 12.69 9.76 6.19
N ALA A 44 13.74 8.94 6.32
CA ALA A 44 13.84 7.95 7.39
C ALA A 44 14.07 8.56 8.78
N GLN A 45 14.50 9.83 8.85
CA GLN A 45 14.64 10.52 10.13
C GLN A 45 13.29 10.99 10.65
N LYS A 46 12.38 11.41 9.76
CA LYS A 46 10.99 11.75 10.10
C LYS A 46 10.13 10.53 10.50
N LEU A 47 10.61 9.30 10.27
CA LEU A 47 9.94 8.07 10.72
C LEU A 47 10.16 7.74 12.20
N LYS A 48 11.26 8.18 12.80
CA LYS A 48 11.66 7.77 14.17
C LYS A 48 10.65 8.18 15.25
N ASP A 49 9.90 9.25 15.02
CA ASP A 49 8.85 9.73 15.91
C ASP A 49 7.45 9.23 15.52
N SER A 50 7.31 8.57 14.37
CA SER A 50 6.01 8.27 13.79
C SER A 50 5.49 6.90 14.23
N GLN A 51 5.01 6.83 15.47
CA GLN A 51 4.16 5.72 15.91
C GLN A 51 2.92 5.57 15.00
N THR A 52 2.47 6.69 14.42
CA THR A 52 1.37 6.80 13.47
C THR A 52 1.62 6.02 12.18
N ILE A 53 2.83 6.04 11.61
CA ILE A 53 3.06 5.45 10.29
C ILE A 53 2.92 3.93 10.30
N ALA A 54 3.27 3.26 11.41
CA ALA A 54 3.17 1.81 11.52
C ALA A 54 1.71 1.35 11.54
N ASP A 55 0.84 2.09 12.23
CA ASP A 55 -0.60 1.81 12.31
C ASP A 55 -1.30 2.09 10.97
N ASP A 56 -0.92 3.19 10.32
CA ASP A 56 -1.33 3.52 8.95
C ASP A 56 -0.87 2.47 7.93
N LEU A 57 0.36 1.97 8.04
CA LEU A 57 0.89 0.92 7.17
C LEU A 57 0.11 -0.38 7.37
N LYS A 58 -0.19 -0.74 8.62
CA LYS A 58 -0.97 -1.92 8.96
C LYS A 58 -2.38 -1.82 8.37
N THR A 59 -3.04 -0.69 8.56
CA THR A 59 -4.36 -0.41 7.94
C THR A 59 -4.30 -0.52 6.42
N PHE A 60 -3.25 0.02 5.80
CA PHE A 60 -3.05 -0.09 4.37
C PHE A 60 -2.86 -1.54 3.90
N ILE A 61 -2.08 -2.35 4.62
CA ILE A 61 -1.91 -3.78 4.30
C ILE A 61 -3.25 -4.52 4.44
N ASP A 62 -4.05 -4.25 5.46
CA ASP A 62 -5.39 -4.81 5.62
C ASP A 62 -6.34 -4.43 4.45
N ASP A 63 -6.30 -3.18 3.99
CA ASP A 63 -7.03 -2.73 2.79
C ASP A 63 -6.60 -3.53 1.55
N VAL A 64 -5.29 -3.76 1.37
CA VAL A 64 -4.74 -4.56 0.26
C VAL A 64 -5.20 -6.01 0.34
N LEU A 65 -5.17 -6.63 1.51
CA LEU A 65 -5.62 -8.00 1.72
C LEU A 65 -7.12 -8.14 1.45
N THR A 66 -7.92 -7.16 1.89
CA THR A 66 -9.35 -7.09 1.62
C THR A 66 -9.64 -6.94 0.12
N LEU A 67 -8.87 -6.09 -0.58
CA LEU A 67 -8.98 -5.95 -2.03
C LEU A 67 -8.62 -7.26 -2.74
N SER A 68 -7.53 -7.92 -2.30
CA SER A 68 -7.05 -9.18 -2.86
C SER A 68 -8.05 -10.32 -2.65
N ALA A 69 -8.76 -10.34 -1.52
CA ALA A 69 -9.78 -11.34 -1.23
C ALA A 69 -10.94 -11.35 -2.23
N LYS A 70 -11.25 -10.20 -2.86
CA LYS A 70 -12.26 -10.11 -3.94
C LYS A 70 -11.88 -10.94 -5.19
N TYR A 71 -10.59 -11.25 -5.34
CA TYR A 71 -10.05 -11.96 -6.49
C TYR A 71 -9.70 -13.43 -6.17
N VAL A 72 -10.08 -13.93 -4.99
CA VAL A 72 -9.87 -15.33 -4.55
C VAL A 72 -11.08 -16.23 -4.85
N GLU A 73 -12.17 -15.71 -5.42
CA GLU A 73 -13.33 -16.49 -5.86
C GLU A 73 -13.07 -17.40 -7.06
#